data_AF-A0A7J0FT11-F1
#
_entry.id   AF-A0A7J0FT11-F1
#
_cell.length_a   1.000
_cell.length_b   1.000
_cell.length_c   1.000
_cell.angle_alpha   90.00
_cell.angle_beta   90.00
_cell.angle_gamma   90.00
#
_symmetry.space_group_name_H-M   'P 1'
#
loop_
_entity.id
_entity.type
_entity.pdbx_description
1 polymer ?
#
loop_
_entity_poly.entity_id
_entity_poly.type
_entity_poly.pdbx_seq_one_letter_code
_entity_poly.pdbx_strand_id
1 'polypeptide(L)'
;MHSLSSLKVDDPHISLMNGLSTQTKQISFLETSLDDTQISREEKAFRFWINSLGNSTYIDNVFEDLRNGWVLLETLDKVSPGIVNWKVATKPPIKMPFRKVENCNQVVKIGKQLKFSLVNIAGNDIVQGNKKLILAYLWQLMRCNMLQLLKNLRFHSHGKELTDADILEWANSKVRASGSHSHMASFKDKRLSDGIFFLELLSAVEPRAVNWSLVTKGENEEQKRMNATYIISIARKLGCSIFLLPEDVTEVNQKMILTLTASIMYWFLKQPMEDGESSSQSDTSSNSTMDDTASDSSTDENLNR
;
A
#
# COMPACT_ATOMS: atom_id res chain seq x y z
N MET A 1 -2.56 -4.50 -88.56
CA MET A 1 -1.30 -4.22 -87.82
C MET A 1 -1.66 -3.47 -86.54
N HIS A 2 -1.47 -4.15 -85.40
CA HIS A 2 -1.07 -3.66 -84.05
C HIS A 2 -1.44 -2.23 -83.61
N SER A 3 -2.23 -2.02 -82.53
CA SER A 3 -1.90 -2.08 -81.08
C SER A 3 -2.14 -0.65 -80.52
N LEU A 4 -2.63 -0.33 -79.32
CA LEU A 4 -2.35 -0.81 -77.96
C LEU A 4 -3.53 -0.45 -77.03
N SER A 5 -3.94 -1.38 -76.18
CA SER A 5 -4.71 -1.13 -74.95
C SER A 5 -3.74 -0.80 -73.80
N SER A 6 -4.04 0.26 -73.04
CA SER A 6 -3.28 0.65 -71.85
C SER A 6 -3.78 -0.15 -70.64
N LEU A 7 -2.92 -1.06 -70.15
CA LEU A 7 -3.04 -1.69 -68.84
C LEU A 7 -2.45 -0.76 -67.79
N LYS A 8 -3.27 -0.27 -66.84
CA LYS A 8 -2.80 0.30 -65.58
C LYS A 8 -2.30 -0.84 -64.70
N VAL A 9 -1.03 -0.76 -64.31
CA VAL A 9 -0.44 -1.61 -63.28
C VAL A 9 -0.81 -0.97 -61.93
N ASP A 10 -1.70 -1.62 -61.18
CA ASP A 10 -1.96 -1.26 -59.79
C ASP A 10 -0.80 -1.78 -58.92
N ASP A 11 -0.01 -0.84 -58.39
CA ASP A 11 1.17 -1.10 -57.55
C ASP A 11 0.73 -1.53 -56.13
N PRO A 12 1.00 -2.77 -55.69
CA PRO A 12 0.54 -3.29 -54.38
C PRO A 12 1.29 -2.70 -53.17
N HIS A 13 2.28 -1.82 -53.39
CA HIS A 13 3.09 -1.24 -52.31
C HIS A 13 2.43 -0.06 -51.58
N ILE A 14 1.44 0.60 -52.18
CA ILE A 14 0.81 1.81 -51.61
C ILE A 14 -0.27 1.47 -50.57
N SER A 15 -0.89 0.29 -50.65
CA SER A 15 -1.95 -0.15 -49.72
C SER A 15 -1.42 -0.58 -48.34
N LEU A 16 -0.19 -1.10 -48.25
CA LEU A 16 0.43 -1.52 -46.98
C LEU A 16 0.87 -0.34 -46.09
N MET A 17 1.29 0.79 -46.68
CA MET A 17 1.74 1.98 -45.94
C MET A 17 0.60 2.73 -45.23
N ASN A 18 -0.61 2.71 -45.81
CA ASN A 18 -1.79 3.30 -45.18
C ASN A 18 -2.33 2.43 -44.03
N GLY A 19 -2.14 1.11 -44.10
CA GLY A 19 -2.49 0.18 -43.01
C GLY A 19 -1.63 0.38 -41.77
N LEU A 20 -0.30 0.48 -41.93
CA LEU A 20 0.64 0.68 -40.82
C LEU A 20 0.45 2.03 -40.09
N SER A 21 0.19 3.10 -40.83
CA SER A 21 -0.02 4.43 -40.22
C SER A 21 -1.35 4.52 -39.45
N THR A 22 -2.37 3.81 -39.91
CA THR A 22 -3.67 3.71 -39.22
C THR A 22 -3.55 2.87 -37.94
N GLN A 23 -2.83 1.75 -38.00
CA GLN A 23 -2.55 0.89 -36.84
C GLN A 23 -1.69 1.63 -35.79
N THR A 24 -0.68 2.38 -36.22
CA THR A 24 0.15 3.19 -35.32
C THR A 24 -0.66 4.30 -34.62
N LYS A 25 -1.60 4.95 -35.32
CA LYS A 25 -2.51 5.94 -34.71
C LYS A 25 -3.51 5.30 -33.73
N GLN A 26 -3.99 4.09 -34.03
CA GLN A 26 -4.87 3.35 -33.11
C GLN A 26 -4.11 2.92 -31.85
N ILE A 27 -2.87 2.44 -31.99
CA ILE A 27 -2.01 2.10 -30.85
C ILE A 27 -1.71 3.33 -30.00
N SER A 28 -1.32 4.47 -30.60
CA SER A 28 -1.03 5.68 -29.84
C SER A 28 -2.27 6.25 -29.13
N PHE A 29 -3.44 6.17 -29.76
CA PHE A 29 -4.70 6.57 -29.13
C PHE A 29 -5.08 5.65 -27.96
N LEU A 30 -4.93 4.33 -28.12
CA LEU A 30 -5.16 3.36 -27.06
C LEU A 30 -4.19 3.56 -25.90
N GLU A 31 -2.90 3.76 -26.15
CA GLU A 31 -1.89 4.09 -25.13
C GLU A 31 -2.22 5.40 -24.40
N THR A 32 -2.63 6.44 -25.12
CA THR A 32 -3.03 7.73 -24.52
C THR A 32 -4.27 7.56 -23.63
N SER A 33 -5.28 6.82 -24.09
CA SER A 33 -6.50 6.57 -23.31
C SER A 33 -6.25 5.72 -22.06
N LEU A 34 -5.35 4.72 -22.14
CA LEU A 34 -4.97 3.92 -20.99
C LEU A 34 -4.21 4.76 -19.95
N ASP A 35 -3.29 5.62 -20.39
CA ASP A 35 -2.57 6.55 -19.50
C ASP A 35 -3.56 7.52 -18.81
N ASP A 36 -4.52 8.06 -19.54
CA ASP A 36 -5.56 8.94 -18.97
C ASP A 36 -6.41 8.23 -17.92
N THR A 37 -6.80 6.96 -18.15
CA THR A 37 -7.55 6.18 -17.15
C THR A 37 -6.72 5.90 -15.90
N GLN A 38 -5.43 5.59 -16.05
CA GLN A 38 -4.53 5.35 -14.93
C GLN A 38 -4.27 6.64 -14.14
N ILE A 39 -4.02 7.76 -14.83
CA ILE A 39 -3.87 9.09 -14.22
C ILE A 39 -5.12 9.46 -13.42
N SER A 40 -6.31 9.22 -13.96
CA SER A 40 -7.58 9.47 -13.28
C SER A 40 -7.74 8.62 -12.00
N ARG A 41 -7.32 7.35 -12.05
CA ARG A 41 -7.35 6.46 -10.88
C ARG A 41 -6.36 6.90 -9.80
N GLU A 42 -5.12 7.19 -10.18
CA GLU A 42 -4.08 7.67 -9.26
C GLU A 42 -4.47 9.01 -8.62
N GLU A 43 -5.00 9.96 -9.41
CA GLU A 43 -5.54 11.25 -8.93
C GLU A 43 -6.54 11.03 -7.80
N LYS A 44 -7.53 10.17 -8.03
CA LYS A 44 -8.61 9.91 -7.08
C LYS A 44 -8.09 9.29 -5.78
N ALA A 45 -7.17 8.34 -5.89
CA ALA A 45 -6.55 7.70 -4.74
C ALA A 45 -5.75 8.72 -3.90
N PHE A 46 -4.93 9.56 -4.54
CA PHE A 46 -4.16 10.59 -3.82
C PHE A 46 -5.05 11.67 -3.24
N ARG A 47 -6.12 12.07 -3.93
CA ARG A 47 -7.08 13.04 -3.44
C ARG A 47 -7.73 12.59 -2.14
N PHE A 48 -8.25 11.36 -2.13
CA PHE A 48 -8.86 10.79 -0.92
C PHE A 48 -7.83 10.60 0.20
N TRP A 49 -6.61 10.18 -0.13
CA TRP A 49 -5.54 10.06 0.84
C TRP A 49 -5.21 11.41 1.48
N ILE A 50 -4.96 12.46 0.71
CA ILE A 50 -4.67 13.81 1.23
C ILE A 50 -5.81 14.31 2.12
N ASN A 51 -7.07 14.19 1.66
CA ASN A 51 -8.23 14.63 2.43
C ASN A 51 -8.41 13.84 3.73
N SER A 52 -7.91 12.61 3.82
CA SER A 52 -7.96 11.80 5.05
C SER A 52 -6.96 12.21 6.14
N LEU A 53 -5.92 12.99 5.79
CA LEU A 53 -4.86 13.39 6.74
C LEU A 53 -5.26 14.58 7.65
N GLY A 54 -6.46 15.14 7.45
CA GLY A 54 -6.94 16.27 8.24
C GLY A 54 -6.16 17.56 7.98
N ASN A 55 -5.89 17.86 6.71
CA ASN A 55 -5.41 19.17 6.27
C ASN A 55 -6.50 20.23 6.45
N SER A 56 -6.12 21.50 6.57
CA SER A 56 -7.11 22.58 6.74
C SER A 56 -7.90 22.86 5.46
N THR A 57 -7.33 22.53 4.29
CA THR A 57 -7.95 22.70 2.99
C THR A 57 -8.38 21.34 2.43
N TYR A 58 -9.65 21.23 2.08
CA TYR A 58 -10.17 20.10 1.30
C TYR A 58 -9.82 20.30 -0.18
N ILE A 59 -9.40 19.23 -0.85
CA ILE A 59 -9.07 19.27 -2.27
C ILE A 59 -10.07 18.47 -3.12
N ASP A 60 -10.45 19.05 -4.26
CA ASP A 60 -11.38 18.50 -5.24
C ASP A 60 -10.66 17.99 -6.49
N ASN A 61 -9.52 18.59 -6.83
CA ASN A 61 -8.68 18.20 -7.96
C ASN A 61 -7.20 18.36 -7.62
N VAL A 62 -6.48 17.24 -7.54
CA VAL A 62 -5.04 17.19 -7.23
C VAL A 62 -4.19 18.04 -8.18
N PHE A 63 -4.57 18.15 -9.45
CA PHE A 63 -3.78 18.88 -10.44
C PHE A 63 -3.96 20.39 -10.39
N GLU A 64 -5.07 20.87 -9.82
CA GLU A 64 -5.34 22.31 -9.68
C GLU A 64 -5.07 22.81 -8.27
N ASP A 65 -5.54 22.10 -7.24
CA ASP A 65 -5.55 22.59 -5.87
C ASP A 65 -4.15 22.55 -5.23
N LEU A 66 -3.25 21.73 -5.76
CA LEU A 66 -1.86 21.63 -5.28
C LEU A 66 -0.92 22.66 -5.91
N ARG A 67 -1.34 23.40 -6.93
CA ARG A 67 -0.47 24.28 -7.74
C ARG A 67 0.10 25.46 -6.98
N ASN A 68 -0.48 25.83 -5.85
CA ASN A 68 0.02 26.91 -4.99
C ASN A 68 1.00 26.40 -3.91
N GLY A 69 1.21 25.09 -3.83
CA GLY A 69 2.12 24.41 -2.90
C GLY A 69 1.65 24.33 -1.45
N TRP A 70 0.57 25.02 -1.06
CA TRP A 70 0.14 25.11 0.33
C TRP A 70 -0.29 23.76 0.92
N VAL A 71 -1.21 23.07 0.23
CA VAL A 71 -1.70 21.75 0.69
C VAL A 71 -0.58 20.71 0.72
N LEU A 72 0.38 20.79 -0.21
CA LEU A 72 1.57 19.94 -0.20
C LEU A 72 2.45 20.20 1.03
N LEU A 73 2.64 21.46 1.43
CA LEU A 73 3.34 21.79 2.67
C LEU A 73 2.58 21.27 3.90
N GLU A 74 1.26 21.47 3.98
CA GLU A 74 0.46 20.91 5.09
C GLU A 74 0.61 19.38 5.18
N THR A 75 0.50 18.70 4.03
CA THR A 75 0.64 17.26 3.94
C THR A 75 2.04 16.81 4.38
N LEU A 76 3.10 17.51 3.96
CA LEU A 76 4.48 17.21 4.37
C LEU A 76 4.66 17.32 5.88
N ASP A 77 4.08 18.34 6.51
CA ASP A 77 4.18 18.55 7.96
C ASP A 77 3.34 17.53 8.75
N LYS A 78 2.25 17.00 8.17
CA LYS A 78 1.53 15.84 8.73
C LYS A 78 2.36 14.56 8.66
N VAL A 79 3.04 14.35 7.54
CA VAL A 79 3.86 13.16 7.30
C VAL A 79 5.14 13.19 8.12
N SER A 80 5.78 14.35 8.25
CA SER A 80 7.00 14.57 9.01
C SER A 80 6.90 15.87 9.80
N PRO A 81 6.37 15.81 11.04
CA PRO A 81 6.14 17.00 11.86
C PRO A 81 7.37 17.88 12.06
N GLY A 82 7.24 19.17 11.76
CA GLY A 82 8.29 20.17 11.93
C GLY A 82 9.25 20.29 10.74
N ILE A 83 9.01 19.56 9.65
CA ILE A 83 9.86 19.62 8.45
C ILE A 83 9.64 20.91 7.63
N VAL A 84 8.45 21.52 7.76
CA VAL A 84 8.09 22.73 7.01
C VAL A 84 8.53 23.99 7.76
N ASN A 85 9.20 24.88 7.05
CA ASN A 85 9.47 26.22 7.54
C ASN A 85 8.29 27.16 7.20
N TRP A 86 7.33 27.20 8.11
CA TRP A 86 6.13 28.03 7.96
C TRP A 86 6.41 29.55 7.90
N LYS A 87 7.58 30.03 8.36
CA LYS A 87 7.95 31.46 8.29
C LYS A 87 8.17 31.96 6.86
N VAL A 88 8.50 31.06 5.93
CA VAL A 88 8.74 31.39 4.51
C VAL A 88 7.63 30.87 3.60
N ALA A 89 6.63 30.16 4.14
CA ALA A 89 5.47 29.69 3.40
C ALA A 89 4.40 30.79 3.32
N THR A 90 3.80 30.95 2.14
CA THR A 90 2.71 31.92 1.92
C THR A 90 1.36 31.21 1.93
N LYS A 91 0.49 31.56 2.88
CA LYS A 91 -0.87 31.02 2.98
C LYS A 91 -1.79 31.58 1.87
N PRO A 92 -2.66 30.77 1.25
CA PRO A 92 -3.70 31.26 0.35
C PRO A 92 -4.68 32.25 1.01
N PRO A 93 -5.29 33.18 0.25
CA PRO A 93 -5.18 33.36 -1.21
C PRO A 93 -3.87 34.04 -1.63
N ILE A 94 -3.17 33.45 -2.61
CA ILE A 94 -1.86 33.96 -3.09
C ILE A 94 -2.04 34.83 -4.33
N LYS A 95 -1.87 36.15 -4.16
CA LYS A 95 -1.99 37.13 -5.27
C LYS A 95 -0.76 37.15 -6.18
N MET A 96 0.44 37.07 -5.61
CA MET A 96 1.69 37.20 -6.37
C MET A 96 2.17 35.84 -6.88
N PRO A 97 2.30 35.61 -8.20
CA PRO A 97 2.66 34.30 -8.75
C PRO A 97 3.96 33.71 -8.21
N PHE A 98 4.99 34.54 -7.96
CA PHE A 98 6.27 34.09 -7.43
C PHE A 98 6.15 33.43 -6.04
N ARG A 99 5.16 33.81 -5.23
CA ARG A 99 4.91 33.18 -3.91
C ARG A 99 4.42 31.73 -4.04
N LYS A 100 3.68 31.40 -5.10
CA LYS A 100 3.34 30.00 -5.41
C LYS A 100 4.60 29.20 -5.71
N VAL A 101 5.51 29.78 -6.50
CA VAL A 101 6.79 29.16 -6.85
C VAL A 101 7.66 28.98 -5.60
N GLU A 102 7.71 29.95 -4.69
CA GLU A 102 8.43 29.84 -3.40
C GLU A 102 7.91 28.66 -2.55
N ASN A 103 6.59 28.54 -2.40
CA ASN A 103 5.98 27.39 -1.71
C ASN A 103 6.37 26.06 -2.37
N CYS A 104 6.19 25.95 -3.69
CA CYS A 104 6.50 24.72 -4.43
C CYS A 104 8.01 24.41 -4.43
N ASN A 105 8.88 25.41 -4.41
CA ASN A 105 10.33 25.21 -4.24
C ASN A 105 10.66 24.63 -2.86
N GLN A 106 9.96 25.08 -1.81
CA GLN A 106 10.09 24.48 -0.49
C GLN A 106 9.62 23.02 -0.48
N VAL A 107 8.49 22.70 -1.12
CA VAL A 107 7.99 21.32 -1.29
C VAL A 107 9.04 20.41 -1.93
N VAL A 108 9.65 20.86 -3.04
CA VAL A 108 10.70 20.10 -3.73
C VAL A 108 11.96 19.97 -2.86
N LYS A 109 12.37 21.04 -2.16
CA LYS A 109 13.51 21.02 -1.24
C LYS A 109 13.31 19.99 -0.12
N ILE A 110 12.14 19.98 0.50
CA ILE A 110 11.79 19.02 1.55
C ILE A 110 11.77 17.60 0.99
N GLY A 111 11.20 17.38 -0.19
CA GLY A 111 11.22 16.06 -0.84
C GLY A 111 12.64 15.54 -1.05
N LYS A 112 13.59 16.40 -1.45
CA LYS A 112 15.02 16.03 -1.54
C LYS A 112 15.63 15.69 -0.17
N GLN A 113 15.26 16.40 0.89
CA GLN A 113 15.70 16.09 2.27
C GLN A 113 15.19 14.71 2.72
N LEU A 114 13.93 14.39 2.39
CA LEU A 114 13.29 13.08 2.58
C LEU A 114 13.78 12.00 1.59
N LYS A 115 14.81 12.28 0.79
CA LYS A 115 15.44 11.36 -0.16
C LYS A 115 14.52 10.89 -1.28
N PHE A 116 13.53 11.70 -1.67
CA PHE A 116 12.73 11.43 -2.87
C PHE A 116 13.61 11.55 -4.11
N SER A 117 13.40 10.65 -5.07
CA SER A 117 13.95 10.74 -6.41
C SER A 117 13.19 11.80 -7.19
N LEU A 118 13.73 13.03 -7.17
CA LEU A 118 13.16 14.22 -7.81
C LEU A 118 14.09 14.75 -8.90
N VAL A 119 14.55 13.85 -9.77
CA VAL A 119 15.40 14.22 -10.91
C VAL A 119 14.62 15.16 -11.83
N ASN A 120 15.15 16.36 -12.05
CA ASN A 120 14.57 17.40 -12.90
C ASN A 120 13.17 17.90 -12.49
N ILE A 121 12.77 17.77 -11.22
CA ILE A 121 11.54 18.41 -10.73
C ILE A 121 11.89 19.74 -10.07
N ALA A 122 11.26 20.81 -10.51
CA ALA A 122 11.33 22.15 -9.94
C ALA A 122 9.97 22.59 -9.39
N GLY A 123 9.95 23.62 -8.53
CA GLY A 123 8.70 24.14 -7.98
C GLY A 123 7.75 24.66 -9.07
N ASN A 124 8.30 25.18 -10.17
CA ASN A 124 7.51 25.66 -11.30
C ASN A 124 6.72 24.54 -12.00
N ASP A 125 7.20 23.30 -12.01
CA ASP A 125 6.46 22.17 -12.60
C ASP A 125 5.16 21.89 -11.85
N ILE A 126 5.17 22.04 -10.53
CA ILE A 126 3.98 21.93 -9.68
C ILE A 126 3.04 23.11 -9.94
N VAL A 127 3.57 24.34 -10.03
CA VAL A 127 2.77 25.54 -10.36
C VAL A 127 2.10 25.42 -11.74
N GLN A 128 2.77 24.80 -12.70
CA GLN A 128 2.24 24.53 -14.04
C GLN A 128 1.22 23.39 -14.08
N GLY A 129 1.07 22.62 -12.99
CA GLY A 129 0.12 21.50 -12.95
C GLY A 129 0.61 20.28 -13.73
N ASN A 130 1.92 20.03 -13.79
CA ASN A 130 2.47 18.87 -14.49
C ASN A 130 2.01 17.56 -13.82
N LYS A 131 0.97 16.94 -14.39
CA LYS A 131 0.28 15.77 -13.82
C LYS A 131 1.24 14.66 -13.44
N LYS A 132 2.13 14.27 -14.36
CA LYS A 132 3.08 13.17 -14.15
C LYS A 132 4.02 13.44 -12.98
N LEU A 133 4.55 14.65 -12.88
CA LEU A 133 5.47 15.02 -11.80
C LEU A 133 4.75 15.16 -10.45
N ILE A 134 3.52 15.66 -10.45
CA ILE A 134 2.67 15.72 -9.24
C ILE A 134 2.37 14.30 -8.74
N LEU A 135 1.89 13.39 -9.60
CA LEU A 135 1.61 12.00 -9.21
C LEU A 135 2.87 11.27 -8.73
N ALA A 136 4.01 11.48 -9.39
CA ALA A 136 5.29 10.91 -8.97
C ALA A 136 5.73 11.42 -7.59
N TYR A 137 5.51 12.70 -7.29
CA TYR A 137 5.79 13.27 -5.98
C TYR A 137 4.86 12.71 -4.90
N LEU A 138 3.54 12.68 -5.17
CA LEU A 138 2.53 12.19 -4.23
C LEU A 138 2.70 10.71 -3.90
N TRP A 139 3.08 9.89 -4.90
CA TRP A 139 3.43 8.50 -4.66
C TRP A 139 4.57 8.37 -3.63
N GLN A 140 5.66 9.11 -3.82
CA GLN A 140 6.81 9.06 -2.92
C GLN A 140 6.45 9.57 -1.52
N LEU A 141 5.59 10.59 -1.43
CA LEU A 141 5.11 11.11 -0.16
C LEU A 141 4.22 10.11 0.59
N MET A 142 3.26 9.49 -0.10
CA MET A 142 2.39 8.46 0.47
C MET A 142 3.19 7.23 0.93
N ARG A 143 4.15 6.77 0.10
CA ARG A 143 5.06 5.68 0.46
C ARG A 143 5.92 6.05 1.68
N CYS A 144 6.43 7.27 1.74
CA CYS A 144 7.21 7.77 2.87
C CYS A 144 6.38 7.77 4.16
N ASN A 145 5.15 8.27 4.11
CA ASN A 145 4.23 8.27 5.26
C ASN A 145 3.98 6.86 5.79
N MET A 146 3.66 5.92 4.90
CA MET A 146 3.44 4.52 5.24
C MET A 146 4.66 3.87 5.93
N LEU A 147 5.88 4.09 5.40
CA LEU A 147 7.09 3.54 6.00
C LEU A 147 7.41 4.16 7.35
N GLN A 148 7.18 5.47 7.53
CA GLN A 148 7.35 6.13 8.83
C GLN A 148 6.37 5.58 9.87
N LEU A 149 5.10 5.37 9.49
CA LEU A 149 4.10 4.77 10.38
C LEU A 149 4.52 3.37 10.84
N LEU A 150 4.97 2.52 9.93
CA LEU A 150 5.44 1.17 10.26
C LEU A 150 6.72 1.19 11.11
N LYS A 151 7.66 2.11 10.83
CA LYS A 151 8.88 2.28 11.62
C LYS A 151 8.55 2.64 13.08
N ASN A 152 7.57 3.52 13.30
CA ASN A 152 7.19 3.96 14.64
C ASN A 152 6.56 2.83 15.49
N LEU A 153 5.96 1.82 14.87
CA LEU A 153 5.40 0.66 15.58
C LEU A 153 6.45 -0.40 15.93
N ARG A 154 7.55 -0.50 15.17
CA ARG A 154 8.63 -1.43 15.47
C ARG A 154 9.57 -0.86 16.53
N PHE A 155 9.19 -0.96 17.80
CA PHE A 155 10.07 -0.68 18.93
C PHE A 155 11.37 -1.51 18.91
N HIS A 156 11.37 -2.67 18.23
CA HIS A 156 12.47 -3.65 18.24
C HIS A 156 13.30 -3.71 16.95
N SER A 157 13.03 -2.87 15.93
CA SER A 157 13.95 -2.83 14.77
C SER A 157 15.14 -1.96 15.14
N HIS A 158 16.21 -2.58 15.64
CA HIS A 158 17.51 -2.03 16.01
C HIS A 158 18.12 -1.08 14.94
N GLY A 159 17.52 0.09 14.72
CA GLY A 159 17.93 1.07 13.72
C GLY A 159 17.73 0.69 12.24
N LYS A 160 17.32 -0.54 11.89
CA LYS A 160 17.17 -0.95 10.48
C LYS A 160 15.98 -0.24 9.80
N GLU A 161 16.25 0.45 8.70
CA GLU A 161 15.21 1.03 7.84
C GLU A 161 14.30 -0.07 7.28
N LEU A 162 12.99 0.14 7.37
CA LEU A 162 12.01 -0.76 6.79
C LEU A 162 11.97 -0.56 5.28
N THR A 163 12.15 -1.65 4.54
CA THR A 163 12.12 -1.68 3.08
C THR A 163 10.90 -2.43 2.55
N ASP A 164 10.60 -2.24 1.26
CA ASP A 164 9.54 -2.98 0.58
C ASP A 164 9.75 -4.50 0.68
N ALA A 165 11.01 -4.96 0.68
CA ALA A 165 11.36 -6.37 0.85
C ALA A 165 11.02 -6.90 2.26
N ASP A 166 11.19 -6.09 3.30
CA ASP A 166 10.81 -6.49 4.66
C ASP A 166 9.26 -6.64 4.78
N ILE A 167 8.49 -5.81 4.07
CA ILE A 167 7.01 -5.90 4.02
C ILE A 167 6.58 -7.17 3.27
N LEU A 168 7.23 -7.47 2.14
CA LEU A 168 7.01 -8.69 1.36
C LEU A 168 7.27 -9.94 2.19
N GLU A 169 8.42 -9.99 2.87
CA GLU A 169 8.82 -11.13 3.70
C GLU A 169 7.86 -11.31 4.88
N TRP A 170 7.47 -10.22 5.54
CA TRP A 170 6.47 -10.26 6.60
C TRP A 170 5.15 -10.88 6.12
N ALA A 171 4.64 -10.45 4.96
CA ALA A 171 3.36 -10.95 4.43
C ALA A 171 3.43 -12.44 4.12
N ASN A 172 4.47 -12.89 3.43
CA ASN A 172 4.68 -14.30 3.12
C ASN A 172 4.84 -15.15 4.38
N SER A 173 5.61 -14.67 5.37
CA SER A 173 5.79 -15.37 6.64
C SER A 173 4.50 -15.45 7.46
N LYS A 174 3.67 -14.41 7.43
CA LYS A 174 2.37 -14.40 8.12
C LYS A 174 1.38 -15.40 7.50
N VAL A 175 1.29 -15.46 6.17
CA VAL A 175 0.45 -16.43 5.45
C VAL A 175 0.94 -17.87 5.65
N ARG A 176 2.26 -18.08 5.61
CA ARG A 176 2.86 -19.41 5.87
C ARG A 176 2.55 -19.93 7.27
N ALA A 177 2.59 -19.04 8.28
CA ALA A 177 2.30 -19.39 9.66
C ALA A 177 0.83 -19.81 9.89
N SER A 178 -0.10 -19.41 9.00
CA SER A 178 -1.50 -19.87 9.06
C SER A 178 -1.73 -21.21 8.34
N GLY A 179 -0.67 -21.89 7.88
CA GLY A 179 -0.75 -23.18 7.19
C GLY A 179 -1.05 -23.08 5.70
N SER A 180 -1.12 -21.88 5.11
CA SER A 180 -1.28 -21.72 3.66
C SER A 180 0.06 -21.86 2.93
N HIS A 181 -0.01 -22.37 1.70
CA HIS A 181 1.13 -22.48 0.78
C HIS A 181 1.24 -21.31 -0.19
N SER A 182 0.32 -20.35 -0.14
CA SER A 182 0.37 -19.18 -1.02
C SER A 182 1.57 -18.30 -0.73
N HIS A 183 2.15 -17.76 -1.80
CA HIS A 183 3.38 -16.99 -1.72
C HIS A 183 3.45 -15.93 -2.81
N MET A 184 3.73 -14.69 -2.41
CA MET A 184 3.98 -13.55 -3.28
C MET A 184 5.48 -13.43 -3.56
N ALA A 185 5.91 -13.59 -4.81
CA ALA A 185 7.33 -13.44 -5.16
C ALA A 185 7.77 -11.96 -5.21
N SER A 186 6.85 -11.07 -5.54
CA SER A 186 7.03 -9.61 -5.53
C SER A 186 5.66 -8.93 -5.58
N PHE A 187 5.59 -7.63 -5.31
CA PHE A 187 4.35 -6.85 -5.48
C PHE A 187 3.89 -6.70 -6.94
N LYS A 188 4.64 -7.25 -7.91
CA LYS A 188 4.29 -7.32 -9.34
C LYS A 188 3.81 -8.72 -9.77
N ASP A 189 3.76 -9.68 -8.86
CA ASP A 189 3.42 -11.07 -9.16
C ASP A 189 2.00 -11.18 -9.69
N LYS A 190 1.83 -11.63 -10.94
CA LYS A 190 0.52 -11.69 -11.61
C LYS A 190 -0.44 -12.68 -10.97
N ARG A 191 0.05 -13.63 -10.17
CA ARG A 191 -0.79 -14.55 -9.40
C ARG A 191 -1.60 -13.83 -8.33
N LEU A 192 -1.21 -12.63 -7.92
CA LEU A 192 -1.97 -11.81 -6.97
C LEU A 192 -3.32 -11.33 -7.51
N SER A 193 -3.54 -11.40 -8.83
CA SER A 193 -4.78 -10.93 -9.47
C SER A 193 -6.03 -11.71 -9.05
N ASP A 194 -5.89 -12.94 -8.56
CA ASP A 194 -7.01 -13.73 -8.02
C ASP A 194 -7.48 -13.28 -6.64
N GLY A 195 -6.68 -12.47 -5.94
CA GLY A 195 -6.95 -11.97 -4.60
C GLY A 195 -6.80 -12.99 -3.47
N ILE A 196 -6.53 -14.26 -3.76
CA ILE A 196 -6.50 -15.34 -2.75
C ILE A 196 -5.43 -15.08 -1.70
N PHE A 197 -4.22 -14.68 -2.13
CA PHE A 197 -3.14 -14.34 -1.20
C PHE A 197 -3.54 -13.27 -0.17
N PHE A 198 -4.28 -12.23 -0.60
CA PHE A 198 -4.70 -11.16 0.31
C PHE A 198 -5.81 -11.59 1.24
N LEU A 199 -6.73 -12.45 0.79
CA LEU A 199 -7.76 -13.02 1.65
C LEU A 199 -7.15 -13.93 2.71
N GLU A 200 -6.16 -14.75 2.34
CA GLU A 200 -5.41 -15.57 3.30
C GLU A 200 -4.60 -14.70 4.27
N LEU A 201 -3.95 -13.64 3.78
CA LEU A 201 -3.24 -12.69 4.64
C LEU A 201 -4.19 -12.00 5.64
N LEU A 202 -5.37 -11.57 5.18
CA LEU A 202 -6.40 -10.97 6.04
C LEU A 202 -6.91 -11.97 7.08
N SER A 203 -7.13 -13.22 6.70
CA SER A 203 -7.50 -14.30 7.61
C SER A 203 -6.37 -14.65 8.58
N ALA A 204 -5.11 -14.50 8.19
CA ALA A 204 -3.96 -14.76 9.05
C ALA A 204 -3.74 -13.66 10.10
N VAL A 205 -4.08 -12.40 9.77
CA VAL A 205 -4.02 -11.29 10.75
C VAL A 205 -5.25 -11.24 11.65
N GLU A 206 -6.42 -11.63 11.13
CA GLU A 206 -7.68 -11.67 11.88
C GLU A 206 -8.50 -12.90 11.43
N PRO A 207 -8.45 -14.03 12.16
CA PRO A 207 -9.09 -15.28 11.75
C PRO A 207 -10.57 -15.20 11.43
N ARG A 208 -11.30 -14.23 12.00
CA ARG A 208 -12.75 -14.06 11.78
C ARG A 208 -13.09 -13.00 10.73
N ALA A 209 -12.10 -12.38 10.10
CA ALA A 209 -12.32 -11.30 9.13
C ALA A 209 -12.89 -11.80 7.80
N VAL A 210 -12.55 -13.03 7.40
CA VAL A 210 -12.88 -13.58 6.08
C VAL A 210 -13.94 -14.66 6.20
N ASN A 211 -15.05 -14.45 5.49
CA ASN A 211 -16.04 -15.49 5.24
C ASN A 211 -15.70 -16.17 3.91
N TRP A 212 -15.10 -17.35 3.99
CA TRP A 212 -14.69 -18.15 2.84
C TRP A 212 -15.84 -18.59 1.94
N SER A 213 -17.10 -18.57 2.40
CA SER A 213 -18.25 -18.87 1.55
C SER A 213 -18.52 -17.81 0.47
N LEU A 214 -17.97 -16.61 0.64
CA LEU A 214 -18.08 -15.50 -0.32
C LEU A 214 -16.88 -15.43 -1.26
N VAL A 215 -15.82 -16.20 -0.99
CA VAL A 215 -14.58 -16.19 -1.77
C VAL A 215 -14.74 -17.06 -3.00
N THR A 216 -14.33 -16.53 -4.14
CA THR A 216 -14.33 -17.26 -5.41
C THR A 216 -12.92 -17.69 -5.77
N LYS A 217 -12.78 -18.58 -6.77
CA LYS A 217 -11.46 -19.06 -7.22
C LYS A 217 -10.63 -18.01 -7.98
N GLY A 218 -11.24 -16.92 -8.44
CA GLY A 218 -10.52 -15.88 -9.21
C GLY A 218 -10.08 -16.32 -10.61
N GLU A 219 -10.76 -17.29 -11.23
CA GLU A 219 -10.39 -17.85 -12.54
C GLU A 219 -10.74 -16.91 -13.71
N ASN A 220 -11.79 -16.10 -13.55
CA ASN A 220 -12.23 -15.11 -14.54
C ASN A 220 -12.29 -13.69 -13.93
N GLU A 221 -12.40 -12.67 -14.78
CA GLU A 221 -12.31 -11.27 -14.37
C GLU A 221 -13.42 -10.85 -13.38
N GLU A 222 -14.63 -11.38 -13.52
CA GLU A 222 -15.71 -11.08 -12.58
C GLU A 222 -15.42 -11.65 -11.18
N GLN A 223 -14.93 -12.89 -11.13
CA GLN A 223 -14.50 -13.54 -9.89
C GLN A 223 -13.35 -12.79 -9.21
N LYS A 224 -12.33 -12.40 -9.97
CA LYS A 224 -11.21 -11.57 -9.46
C LYS A 224 -11.72 -10.25 -8.89
N ARG A 225 -12.65 -9.60 -9.59
CA ARG A 225 -13.25 -8.34 -9.16
C ARG A 225 -14.09 -8.47 -7.89
N MET A 226 -14.86 -9.56 -7.76
CA MET A 226 -15.58 -9.88 -6.51
C MET A 226 -14.61 -10.07 -5.34
N ASN A 227 -13.55 -10.87 -5.53
CA ASN A 227 -12.51 -11.07 -4.51
C ASN A 227 -11.82 -9.75 -4.14
N ALA A 228 -11.41 -8.95 -5.12
CA ALA A 228 -10.78 -7.64 -4.92
C ALA A 228 -11.68 -6.66 -4.13
N THR A 229 -12.97 -6.60 -4.48
CA THR A 229 -13.94 -5.78 -3.76
C THR A 229 -14.11 -6.24 -2.31
N TYR A 230 -14.09 -7.56 -2.10
CA TYR A 230 -14.20 -8.14 -0.76
C TYR A 230 -12.96 -7.84 0.10
N ILE A 231 -11.75 -7.99 -0.45
CA ILE A 231 -10.48 -7.63 0.19
C ILE A 231 -10.51 -6.18 0.69
N ILE A 232 -10.89 -5.24 -0.18
CA ILE A 232 -10.94 -3.81 0.16
C ILE A 232 -11.96 -3.57 1.29
N SER A 233 -13.11 -4.23 1.23
CA SER A 233 -14.17 -4.10 2.24
C SER A 233 -13.69 -4.60 3.61
N ILE A 234 -13.04 -5.76 3.67
CA ILE A 234 -12.50 -6.32 4.90
C ILE A 234 -11.38 -5.43 5.44
N ALA A 235 -10.40 -5.06 4.62
CA ALA A 235 -9.28 -4.24 5.06
C ALA A 235 -9.74 -2.89 5.64
N ARG A 236 -10.73 -2.24 5.00
CA ARG A 236 -11.36 -1.02 5.54
C ARG A 236 -12.11 -1.27 6.85
N LYS A 237 -12.83 -2.40 6.97
CA LYS A 237 -13.52 -2.80 8.21
C LYS A 237 -12.56 -3.01 9.37
N LEU A 238 -11.36 -3.54 9.10
CA LEU A 238 -10.29 -3.63 10.10
C LEU A 238 -9.73 -2.24 10.47
N GLY A 239 -9.94 -1.21 9.64
CA GLY A 239 -9.43 0.14 9.88
C GLY A 239 -8.16 0.44 9.10
N CYS A 240 -7.82 -0.35 8.08
CA CYS A 240 -6.77 -0.01 7.14
C CYS A 240 -7.17 1.22 6.32
N SER A 241 -6.40 2.30 6.40
CA SER A 241 -6.64 3.54 5.65
C SER A 241 -6.13 3.42 4.21
N ILE A 242 -6.92 2.77 3.35
CA ILE A 242 -6.55 2.44 1.97
C ILE A 242 -7.48 3.08 0.91
N PHE A 243 -6.88 3.50 -0.20
CA PHE A 243 -7.57 4.26 -1.27
C PHE A 243 -7.48 3.61 -2.66
N LEU A 244 -7.06 2.33 -2.73
CA LEU A 244 -7.06 1.56 -3.97
C LEU A 244 -8.46 1.13 -4.41
N LEU A 245 -8.61 0.85 -5.70
CA LEU A 245 -9.81 0.30 -6.32
C LEU A 245 -9.67 -1.22 -6.56
N PRO A 246 -10.77 -1.97 -6.79
CA PRO A 246 -10.70 -3.38 -7.13
C PRO A 246 -9.79 -3.66 -8.33
N GLU A 247 -9.82 -2.78 -9.32
CA GLU A 247 -9.01 -2.88 -10.54
C GLU A 247 -7.50 -2.80 -10.24
N ASP A 248 -7.07 -2.11 -9.17
CA ASP A 248 -5.66 -2.08 -8.76
C ASP A 248 -5.17 -3.44 -8.24
N VAL A 249 -6.07 -4.29 -7.74
CA VAL A 249 -5.74 -5.66 -7.33
C VAL A 249 -5.74 -6.58 -8.54
N THR A 250 -6.78 -6.54 -9.38
CA THR A 250 -6.91 -7.44 -10.52
C THR A 250 -5.84 -7.19 -11.59
N GLU A 251 -5.44 -5.93 -11.81
CA GLU A 251 -4.36 -5.55 -12.75
C GLU A 251 -2.95 -5.70 -12.12
N VAL A 252 -2.88 -5.91 -10.80
CA VAL A 252 -1.66 -5.99 -9.99
C VAL A 252 -0.85 -4.69 -10.09
N ASN A 253 -1.48 -3.58 -9.68
CA ASN A 253 -0.82 -2.30 -9.53
C ASN A 253 0.12 -2.34 -8.31
N GLN A 254 1.41 -2.59 -8.57
CA GLN A 254 2.44 -2.76 -7.54
C GLN A 254 2.43 -1.69 -6.42
N LYS A 255 2.12 -0.43 -6.75
CA LYS A 255 2.11 0.68 -5.79
C LYS A 255 0.98 0.51 -4.78
N MET A 256 -0.20 0.14 -5.28
CA MET A 256 -1.39 -0.08 -4.47
C MET A 256 -1.32 -1.39 -3.71
N ILE A 257 -0.77 -2.44 -4.32
CA ILE A 257 -0.52 -3.74 -3.66
C ILE A 257 0.46 -3.59 -2.49
N LEU A 258 1.55 -2.84 -2.66
CA LEU A 258 2.46 -2.49 -1.57
C LEU A 258 1.71 -1.73 -0.46
N THR A 259 0.93 -0.72 -0.82
CA THR A 259 0.17 0.11 0.13
C THR A 259 -0.85 -0.70 0.93
N LEU A 260 -1.56 -1.62 0.27
CA LEU A 260 -2.50 -2.54 0.92
C LEU A 260 -1.77 -3.43 1.93
N THR A 261 -0.71 -4.10 1.50
CA THR A 261 0.06 -5.03 2.35
C THR A 261 0.62 -4.33 3.58
N ALA A 262 1.22 -3.15 3.38
CA ALA A 262 1.78 -2.33 4.44
C ALA A 262 0.71 -1.81 5.40
N SER A 263 -0.49 -1.48 4.92
CA SER A 263 -1.60 -1.05 5.78
C SER A 263 -2.12 -2.19 6.65
N ILE A 264 -2.21 -3.40 6.10
CA ILE A 264 -2.57 -4.61 6.86
C ILE A 264 -1.50 -4.89 7.92
N MET A 265 -0.21 -4.80 7.56
CA MET A 265 0.91 -4.93 8.50
C MET A 265 0.83 -3.90 9.62
N TYR A 266 0.58 -2.63 9.29
CA TYR A 266 0.47 -1.55 10.27
C TYR A 266 -0.67 -1.81 11.25
N TRP A 267 -1.84 -2.22 10.74
CA TRP A 267 -2.97 -2.57 11.60
C TRP A 267 -2.63 -3.72 12.55
N PHE A 268 -2.03 -4.80 12.05
CA PHE A 268 -1.64 -5.96 12.86
C PHE A 268 -0.64 -5.58 13.96
N LEU A 269 0.39 -4.79 13.63
CA LEU A 269 1.43 -4.38 14.59
C LEU A 269 0.95 -3.33 15.61
N LYS A 270 -0.15 -2.63 15.32
CA LYS A 270 -0.72 -1.63 16.23
C LYS A 270 -1.48 -2.28 17.39
N GLN A 271 -1.94 -3.52 17.25
CA GLN A 271 -2.64 -4.20 18.32
C GLN A 271 -1.68 -4.43 19.51
N PRO A 272 -2.12 -4.17 20.76
CA PRO A 272 -1.35 -4.60 21.92
C PRO A 272 -1.20 -6.12 21.83
N MET A 273 0.04 -6.63 21.95
CA MET A 273 0.21 -8.07 22.13
C MET A 273 -0.50 -8.44 23.43
N GLU A 274 -1.59 -9.21 23.33
CA GLU A 274 -2.06 -9.97 24.48
C GLU A 274 -0.96 -10.99 24.77
N ASP A 275 -0.26 -10.83 25.90
CA ASP A 275 0.71 -11.79 26.39
C ASP A 275 0.01 -13.13 26.60
N GLY A 276 0.14 -14.02 25.62
CA GLY A 276 -0.29 -15.40 25.72
C GLY A 276 0.68 -16.17 26.61
N GLU A 277 0.48 -16.13 27.93
CA GLU A 277 1.00 -17.18 28.80
C GLU A 277 0.28 -18.49 28.46
N SER A 278 0.95 -19.33 27.70
CA SER A 278 0.69 -20.77 27.65
C SER A 278 2.01 -21.53 27.79
N SER A 279 2.61 -21.49 28.97
CA SER A 279 3.48 -22.58 29.40
C SER A 279 2.62 -23.67 30.02
N SER A 280 2.23 -24.62 29.19
CA SER A 280 1.92 -25.97 29.64
C SER A 280 3.18 -26.57 30.28
N GLN A 281 3.24 -26.60 31.61
CA GLN A 281 4.11 -27.51 32.35
C GLN A 281 3.24 -28.55 33.04
N SER A 282 3.24 -29.73 32.41
CA SER A 282 2.89 -31.00 33.01
C SER A 282 4.01 -31.42 33.97
N ASP A 283 3.82 -31.24 35.27
CA ASP A 283 4.65 -31.91 36.27
C ASP A 283 3.92 -33.18 36.75
N THR A 284 4.16 -34.26 36.01
CA THR A 284 4.12 -35.60 36.59
C THR A 284 5.48 -35.85 37.22
N SER A 285 5.54 -35.95 38.55
CA SER A 285 6.67 -36.57 39.23
C SER A 285 6.16 -37.37 40.42
N SER A 286 6.02 -38.66 40.14
CA SER A 286 5.95 -39.75 41.09
C SER A 286 7.16 -39.69 42.03
N ASN A 287 6.94 -39.80 43.34
CA ASN A 287 7.94 -40.36 44.22
C ASN A 287 7.28 -41.22 45.29
N SER A 288 7.74 -42.47 45.32
CA SER A 288 7.37 -43.59 46.17
C SER A 288 7.74 -43.37 47.63
N THR A 289 6.82 -43.71 48.53
CA THR A 289 7.15 -44.03 49.93
C THR A 289 6.54 -45.38 50.26
N MET A 290 7.39 -46.39 50.44
CA MET A 290 7.06 -47.68 51.05
C MET A 290 7.53 -47.66 52.51
N ASP A 291 6.57 -48.01 53.36
CA ASP A 291 6.61 -48.68 54.67
C ASP A 291 7.89 -48.65 55.53
N ASP A 292 7.68 -48.30 56.80
CA ASP A 292 8.10 -49.19 57.89
C ASP A 292 7.06 -49.17 59.03
N THR A 293 6.66 -50.37 59.42
CA THR A 293 5.72 -50.66 60.51
C THR A 293 6.53 -51.10 61.73
N ALA A 294 6.14 -50.66 62.93
CA ALA A 294 5.79 -51.54 64.06
C ALA A 294 6.13 -50.98 65.47
N SER A 295 5.14 -51.17 66.35
CA SER A 295 5.25 -51.48 67.79
C SER A 295 5.28 -50.35 68.81
N ASP A 296 4.06 -50.05 69.31
CA ASP A 296 3.60 -50.38 70.68
C ASP A 296 4.46 -49.97 71.89
N SER A 297 3.95 -49.06 72.73
CA SER A 297 3.68 -49.30 74.17
C SER A 297 3.36 -48.02 74.98
N SER A 298 2.21 -48.09 75.66
CA SER A 298 1.95 -47.74 77.06
C SER A 298 2.17 -46.31 77.62
N THR A 299 1.03 -45.74 78.01
CA THR A 299 0.67 -45.19 79.34
C THR A 299 1.45 -44.01 79.95
N ASP A 300 0.61 -43.04 80.30
CA ASP A 300 0.47 -42.40 81.62
C ASP A 300 1.20 -41.10 81.96
N GLU A 301 0.36 -40.25 82.57
CA GLU A 301 0.62 -39.37 83.70
C GLU A 301 1.29 -38.00 83.50
N ASN A 302 0.40 -37.00 83.61
CA ASN A 302 0.35 -36.02 84.70
C ASN A 302 1.22 -34.73 84.68
N LEU A 303 0.49 -33.66 85.03
CA LEU A 303 0.85 -32.55 85.93
C LEU A 303 1.65 -31.33 85.42
N ASN A 304 0.92 -30.21 85.44
CA ASN A 304 1.27 -28.88 85.95
C ASN A 304 2.44 -28.09 85.31
N ARG A 305 2.09 -26.98 84.64
CA ARG A 305 2.06 -25.63 85.24
C ARG A 305 1.38 -24.62 84.34
#